data_AF-A0A926WIW6-F1
#
_entry.id   AF-A0A926WIW6-F1
#
_cell.length_a   1.000
_cell.length_b   1.000
_cell.length_c   1.000
_cell.angle_alpha   90.00
_cell.angle_beta   90.00
_cell.angle_gamma   90.00
#
_symmetry.space_group_name_H-M   'P 1'
#
loop_
_entity.id
_entity.type
_entity.pdbx_description
1 polymer ?
#
loop_
_entity_poly.entity_id
_entity_poly.type
_entity_poly.pdbx_seq_one_letter_code
_entity_poly.pdbx_strand_id
1 'polypeptide(L)'
;MVKEIRIYIEGGGDSTRTLSALRAGFSKFFKKLLDTVISENFTLNITMCGKRNDAFRDFKIALKSHSDAFNILLVDAEAPVTKDSPWEHLKLRDNWDKPAGVDDDNCHLMVQTMEAWFIADIATLKEFYGQGFKENGIPKTNNVETIPKDNLERILKTSSGKTTKGEYHKIKHASKLLELLDVTKVRQSSPYCDRLFNTLKSRIRYLPDE
;
A
#
# COMPACT_ATOMS: atom_id res chain seq x y z
N MET A 1 4.77 24.23 -4.24
CA MET A 1 5.08 23.33 -3.12
C MET A 1 3.79 23.04 -2.40
N VAL A 2 3.38 21.78 -2.29
CA VAL A 2 2.20 21.43 -1.51
C VAL A 2 2.58 21.38 -0.04
N LYS A 3 1.74 21.95 0.83
CA LYS A 3 1.93 21.89 2.29
C LYS A 3 1.29 20.64 2.89
N GLU A 4 0.54 19.91 2.07
CA GLU A 4 -0.25 18.76 2.49
C GLU A 4 -0.30 17.70 1.39
N ILE A 5 -0.07 16.44 1.78
CA ILE A 5 -0.46 15.26 1.00
C ILE A 5 -1.59 14.54 1.73
N ARG A 6 -2.57 14.05 0.98
CA ARG A 6 -3.66 13.21 1.48
C ARG A 6 -3.69 11.89 0.71
N ILE A 7 -3.55 10.77 1.40
CA ILE A 7 -3.60 9.44 0.79
C ILE A 7 -4.93 8.78 1.17
N TYR A 8 -5.71 8.40 0.16
CA TYR A 8 -6.98 7.69 0.26
C TYR A 8 -6.77 6.24 -0.14
N ILE A 9 -6.80 5.35 0.85
CA ILE A 9 -6.34 3.96 0.71
C ILE A 9 -7.54 3.01 0.74
N GLU A 10 -7.62 2.11 -0.25
CA GLU A 10 -8.54 0.98 -0.22
C GLU A 10 -8.21 0.03 0.93
N GLY A 11 -9.23 -0.46 1.63
CA GLY A 11 -9.13 -1.49 2.64
C GLY A 11 -9.49 -1.02 4.04
N GLY A 12 -9.32 -1.93 5.00
CA GLY A 12 -9.61 -1.70 6.42
C GLY A 12 -11.00 -2.19 6.85
N GLY A 13 -11.76 -2.82 5.96
CA GLY A 13 -13.08 -3.40 6.26
C GLY A 13 -14.14 -2.36 6.60
N ASP A 14 -15.28 -2.83 7.11
CA ASP A 14 -16.49 -1.99 7.26
C ASP A 14 -16.65 -1.43 8.70
N SER A 15 -15.69 -1.66 9.60
CA SER A 15 -15.76 -1.22 11.00
C SER A 15 -14.70 -0.17 11.36
N THR A 16 -15.04 0.78 12.24
CA THR A 16 -14.10 1.79 12.74
C THR A 16 -12.84 1.17 13.36
N ARG A 17 -12.99 0.02 14.04
CA ARG A 17 -11.85 -0.68 14.66
C ARG A 17 -10.87 -1.20 13.62
N THR A 18 -11.37 -1.84 12.57
CA THR A 18 -10.53 -2.43 11.51
C THR A 18 -9.89 -1.35 10.65
N LEU A 19 -10.60 -0.26 10.37
CA LEU A 19 -10.07 0.93 9.69
C LEU A 19 -8.94 1.57 10.50
N SER A 20 -9.15 1.78 11.81
CA SER A 20 -8.16 2.39 12.69
C SER A 20 -6.89 1.54 12.81
N ALA A 21 -7.04 0.21 12.95
CA ALA A 21 -5.90 -0.70 13.01
C ALA A 21 -5.07 -0.68 11.72
N LEU A 22 -5.73 -0.73 10.55
CA LEU A 22 -5.01 -0.71 9.28
C LEU A 22 -4.35 0.65 9.02
N ARG A 23 -5.02 1.75 9.38
CA ARG A 23 -4.44 3.10 9.34
C ARG A 23 -3.16 3.17 10.17
N ALA A 24 -3.17 2.62 11.38
CA ALA A 24 -1.98 2.58 12.23
C ALA A 24 -0.83 1.80 11.58
N GLY A 25 -1.14 0.68 10.90
CA GLY A 25 -0.18 -0.07 10.09
C GLY A 25 0.45 0.78 8.99
N PHE A 26 -0.36 1.45 8.17
CA PHE A 26 0.15 2.36 7.14
C PHE A 26 0.92 3.55 7.73
N SER A 27 0.47 4.14 8.83
CA SER A 27 1.23 5.20 9.50
C SER A 27 2.62 4.73 9.95
N LYS A 28 2.75 3.48 10.41
CA LYS A 28 4.06 2.91 10.73
C LYS A 28 4.87 2.58 9.48
N PHE A 29 4.23 2.07 8.43
CA PHE A 29 4.88 1.80 7.15
C PHE A 29 5.45 3.08 6.50
N PHE A 30 4.72 4.19 6.58
CA PHE A 30 5.19 5.50 6.12
C PHE A 30 5.98 6.29 7.17
N LYS A 31 6.31 5.71 8.32
CA LYS A 31 6.89 6.43 9.47
C LYS A 31 8.15 7.21 9.11
N LYS A 32 9.08 6.62 8.35
CA LYS A 32 10.31 7.33 7.95
C LYS A 32 9.99 8.63 7.18
N LEU A 33 9.02 8.60 6.27
CA LEU A 33 8.56 9.79 5.56
C LEU A 33 7.85 10.79 6.51
N LEU A 34 7.01 10.28 7.41
CA LEU A 34 6.30 11.10 8.40
C LEU A 34 7.25 11.83 9.35
N ASP A 35 8.30 11.16 9.81
CA ASP A 35 9.31 11.74 10.70
C ASP A 35 10.05 12.89 9.99
N THR A 36 10.36 12.74 8.69
CA THR A 36 10.92 13.82 7.87
C THR A 36 9.96 15.00 7.77
N VAL A 37 8.70 14.74 7.43
CA VAL A 37 7.61 15.72 7.26
C VAL A 37 7.37 16.60 8.49
N ILE A 38 7.42 16.03 9.70
CA ILE A 38 7.21 16.77 10.96
C ILE A 38 8.22 17.92 11.11
N SER A 39 9.41 17.79 10.53
CA SER A 39 10.44 18.84 10.57
C SER A 39 10.23 19.99 9.56
N GLU A 40 9.20 19.92 8.71
CA GLU A 40 9.10 20.75 7.50
C GLU A 40 7.87 21.65 7.42
N ASN A 41 7.05 21.72 8.47
CA ASN A 41 5.73 22.37 8.42
C ASN A 41 4.86 21.83 7.26
N PHE A 42 4.95 20.51 7.05
CA PHE A 42 4.22 19.75 6.06
C PHE A 42 3.27 18.77 6.76
N THR A 43 2.15 18.41 6.13
CA THR A 43 1.20 17.44 6.70
C THR A 43 0.99 16.25 5.75
N LEU A 44 1.06 15.03 6.27
CA LEU A 44 0.67 13.82 5.54
C LEU A 44 -0.54 13.18 6.24
N ASN A 45 -1.68 13.16 5.56
CA ASN A 45 -2.93 12.59 6.05
C ASN A 45 -3.21 11.24 5.38
N ILE A 46 -3.54 10.23 6.18
CA ILE A 46 -3.88 8.87 5.71
C ILE A 46 -5.33 8.57 6.06
N THR A 47 -6.13 8.31 5.04
CA THR A 47 -7.55 7.94 5.14
C THR A 47 -7.75 6.53 4.63
N MET A 48 -8.22 5.63 5.49
CA MET A 48 -8.69 4.31 5.06
C MET A 48 -10.14 4.43 4.62
N CYS A 49 -10.44 4.00 3.40
CA CYS A 49 -11.74 4.22 2.76
C CYS A 49 -12.65 2.98 2.77
N GLY A 50 -12.20 1.84 3.29
CA GLY A 50 -13.00 0.62 3.28
C GLY A 50 -13.01 -0.02 1.89
N LYS A 51 -14.15 -0.02 1.20
CA LYS A 51 -14.27 -0.69 -0.11
C LYS A 51 -13.64 0.14 -1.21
N ARG A 52 -13.29 -0.54 -2.29
CA ARG A 52 -12.69 0.04 -3.49
C ARG A 52 -13.44 1.25 -4.06
N ASN A 53 -14.75 1.13 -4.29
CA ASN A 53 -15.57 2.23 -4.82
C ASN A 53 -15.72 3.39 -3.84
N ASP A 54 -15.66 3.12 -2.53
CA ASP A 54 -15.63 4.16 -1.51
C ASP A 54 -14.30 4.94 -1.58
N ALA A 55 -13.17 4.26 -1.77
CA ALA A 55 -11.87 4.90 -1.96
C ALA A 55 -11.86 5.87 -3.15
N PHE A 56 -12.38 5.44 -4.30
CA PHE A 56 -12.45 6.32 -5.47
C PHE A 56 -13.45 7.48 -5.29
N ARG A 57 -14.60 7.24 -4.63
CA ARG A 57 -15.55 8.30 -4.29
C ARG A 57 -14.89 9.34 -3.38
N ASP A 58 -14.26 8.91 -2.30
CA ASP A 58 -13.68 9.78 -1.28
C ASP A 58 -12.51 10.57 -1.84
N PHE A 59 -11.68 9.95 -2.69
CA PHE A 59 -10.65 10.65 -3.47
C PHE A 59 -11.24 11.77 -4.35
N LYS A 60 -12.32 11.51 -5.10
CA LYS A 60 -12.97 12.56 -5.91
C LYS A 60 -13.57 13.69 -5.07
N ILE A 61 -14.07 13.38 -3.87
CA ILE A 61 -14.54 14.40 -2.92
C ILE A 61 -13.36 15.24 -2.42
N ALA A 62 -12.21 14.60 -2.15
CA ALA A 62 -11.00 15.26 -1.69
C ALA A 62 -10.43 16.24 -2.71
N LEU A 63 -10.44 15.89 -3.99
CA LEU A 63 -10.02 16.81 -5.07
C LEU A 63 -10.78 18.14 -5.05
N LYS A 64 -12.02 18.16 -4.53
CA LYS A 64 -12.83 19.38 -4.39
C LYS A 64 -12.68 20.05 -3.04
N SER A 65 -12.69 19.27 -1.96
CA SER A 65 -12.68 19.79 -0.59
C SER A 65 -11.29 20.15 -0.07
N HIS A 66 -10.24 19.63 -0.70
CA HIS A 66 -8.83 19.83 -0.35
C HIS A 66 -8.01 20.06 -1.62
N SER A 67 -8.42 21.03 -2.44
CA SER A 67 -7.80 21.33 -3.74
C SER A 67 -6.35 21.82 -3.63
N ASP A 68 -5.97 22.39 -2.49
CA ASP A 68 -4.60 22.86 -2.23
C ASP A 68 -3.66 21.73 -1.79
N ALA A 69 -4.21 20.56 -1.45
CA ALA A 69 -3.45 19.38 -1.08
C ALA A 69 -3.14 18.52 -2.31
N PHE A 70 -2.01 17.80 -2.26
CA PHE A 70 -1.75 16.74 -3.23
C PHE A 70 -2.49 15.47 -2.80
N ASN A 71 -3.61 15.20 -3.45
CA ASN A 71 -4.45 14.05 -3.16
C ASN A 71 -3.97 12.82 -3.93
N ILE A 72 -3.85 11.69 -3.26
CA ILE A 72 -3.40 10.41 -3.81
C ILE A 72 -4.49 9.35 -3.57
N LEU A 73 -4.86 8.63 -4.62
CA LEU A 73 -5.60 7.38 -4.55
C LEU A 73 -4.60 6.20 -4.49
N LEU A 74 -4.76 5.32 -3.50
CA LEU A 74 -3.94 4.11 -3.36
C LEU A 74 -4.84 2.88 -3.24
N VAL A 75 -4.80 2.00 -4.23
CA VAL A 75 -5.74 0.86 -4.34
C VAL A 75 -5.06 -0.43 -4.78
N ASP A 76 -5.67 -1.59 -4.51
CA ASP A 76 -5.20 -2.85 -5.10
C ASP A 76 -5.43 -2.79 -6.64
N ALA A 77 -4.52 -3.35 -7.42
CA ALA A 77 -4.66 -3.45 -8.87
C ALA A 77 -5.66 -4.54 -9.27
N GLU A 78 -5.90 -5.51 -8.37
CA GLU A 78 -6.86 -6.62 -8.50
C GLU A 78 -6.54 -7.65 -9.61
N ALA A 79 -5.71 -7.29 -10.58
CA ALA A 79 -5.28 -8.10 -11.71
C ALA A 79 -3.87 -7.67 -12.16
N PRO A 80 -3.16 -8.49 -12.97
CA PRO A 80 -1.87 -8.11 -13.53
C PRO A 80 -1.95 -6.76 -14.25
N VAL A 81 -1.01 -5.87 -13.96
CA VAL A 81 -0.96 -4.54 -14.59
C VAL A 81 -0.24 -4.66 -15.94
N THR A 82 -0.97 -4.36 -17.01
CA THR A 82 -0.49 -4.48 -18.41
C THR A 82 -0.41 -3.12 -19.11
N LYS A 83 -0.71 -2.05 -18.39
CA LYS A 83 -0.70 -0.67 -18.85
C LYS A 83 0.35 0.11 -18.09
N ASP A 84 0.98 1.06 -18.76
CA ASP A 84 2.01 1.89 -18.13
C ASP A 84 1.37 2.88 -17.15
N SER A 85 0.16 3.36 -17.47
CA SER A 85 -0.61 4.26 -16.60
C SER A 85 -1.48 3.50 -15.59
N PRO A 86 -1.41 3.84 -14.28
CA PRO A 86 -2.37 3.34 -13.29
C PRO A 86 -3.82 3.66 -13.68
N TRP A 87 -4.09 4.84 -14.22
CA TRP A 87 -5.44 5.24 -14.60
C TRP A 87 -5.99 4.42 -15.75
N GLU A 88 -5.16 4.09 -16.76
CA GLU A 88 -5.58 3.21 -17.85
C GLU A 88 -5.89 1.79 -17.35
N HIS A 89 -5.10 1.28 -16.40
CA HIS A 89 -5.37 0.01 -15.75
C HIS A 89 -6.73 0.03 -15.02
N LEU A 90 -6.97 1.04 -14.18
CA LEU A 90 -8.25 1.18 -13.46
C LEU A 90 -9.42 1.45 -14.41
N LYS A 91 -9.22 2.15 -15.53
CA LYS A 91 -10.26 2.32 -16.54
C LYS A 91 -10.65 1.00 -17.17
N LEU A 92 -9.67 0.19 -17.56
CA LEU A 92 -9.91 -1.13 -18.17
C LEU A 92 -10.58 -2.10 -17.19
N ARG A 93 -10.11 -2.14 -15.94
CA ARG A 93 -10.59 -3.11 -14.93
C ARG A 93 -11.89 -2.68 -14.26
N ASP A 94 -12.05 -1.39 -13.96
CA ASP A 94 -13.12 -0.87 -13.09
C ASP A 94 -14.07 0.09 -13.77
N ASN A 95 -13.77 0.47 -15.01
CA ASN A 95 -14.44 1.56 -15.70
C ASN A 95 -14.34 2.91 -14.95
N TRP A 96 -13.25 3.12 -14.21
CA TRP A 96 -12.99 4.40 -13.55
C TRP A 96 -12.31 5.39 -14.49
N ASP A 97 -13.00 6.49 -14.78
CA ASP A 97 -12.41 7.60 -15.53
C ASP A 97 -11.45 8.40 -14.65
N LYS A 98 -10.28 8.71 -15.19
CA LYS A 98 -9.34 9.64 -14.56
C LYS A 98 -10.05 10.99 -14.33
N PRO A 99 -10.10 11.51 -13.10
CA PRO A 99 -10.67 12.84 -12.86
C PRO A 99 -9.94 13.95 -13.63
N ALA A 100 -10.62 15.06 -13.89
CA ALA A 100 -9.97 16.23 -14.48
C ALA A 100 -8.97 16.85 -13.48
N GLY A 101 -7.87 17.42 -14.00
CA GLY A 101 -6.88 18.12 -13.20
C GLY A 101 -5.93 17.24 -12.38
N VAL A 102 -5.92 15.93 -12.63
CA VAL A 102 -4.96 15.00 -12.02
C VAL A 102 -4.10 14.29 -13.06
N ASP A 103 -2.90 13.91 -12.66
CA ASP A 103 -1.97 13.10 -13.44
C ASP A 103 -1.80 11.70 -12.82
N ASP A 104 -0.88 10.91 -13.36
CA ASP A 104 -0.62 9.55 -12.89
C ASP A 104 -0.05 9.53 -11.47
N ASP A 105 0.62 10.58 -10.98
CA ASP A 105 1.13 10.67 -9.61
C ASP A 105 0.01 10.81 -8.56
N ASN A 106 -1.21 11.13 -8.99
CA ASN A 106 -2.37 11.09 -8.10
C ASN A 106 -2.95 9.68 -7.94
N CYS A 107 -2.46 8.67 -8.66
CA CYS A 107 -2.94 7.28 -8.58
C CYS A 107 -1.81 6.27 -8.44
N HIS A 108 -1.90 5.45 -7.41
CA HIS A 108 -0.92 4.42 -7.09
C HIS A 108 -1.60 3.08 -6.84
N LEU A 109 -0.91 2.01 -7.20
CA LEU A 109 -1.37 0.65 -7.04
C LEU A 109 -0.60 -0.04 -5.91
N MET A 110 -1.28 -0.74 -5.01
CA MET A 110 -0.70 -1.63 -3.99
C MET A 110 -0.39 -3.02 -4.57
N VAL A 111 -0.20 -3.09 -5.89
CA VAL A 111 -0.07 -4.28 -6.76
C VAL A 111 -1.32 -5.14 -6.79
N GLN A 112 -1.33 -6.33 -7.42
CA GLN A 112 -2.57 -7.11 -7.59
C GLN A 112 -3.34 -7.26 -6.27
N THR A 113 -2.63 -7.37 -5.16
CA THR A 113 -3.13 -7.14 -3.80
C THR A 113 -1.95 -6.76 -2.88
N MET A 114 -2.18 -5.96 -1.85
CA MET A 114 -1.17 -5.52 -0.88
C MET A 114 -0.31 -6.66 -0.28
N GLU A 115 -0.82 -7.90 -0.24
CA GLU A 115 -0.12 -9.08 0.29
C GLU A 115 1.23 -9.36 -0.37
N ALA A 116 1.46 -8.88 -1.59
CA ALA A 116 2.78 -8.98 -2.22
C ALA A 116 3.87 -8.27 -1.40
N TRP A 117 3.53 -7.13 -0.76
CA TRP A 117 4.48 -6.40 0.08
C TRP A 117 4.91 -7.21 1.30
N PHE A 118 4.07 -8.12 1.81
CA PHE A 118 4.46 -9.03 2.89
C PHE A 118 5.48 -10.07 2.40
N ILE A 119 5.31 -10.57 1.18
CA ILE A 119 6.26 -11.53 0.58
C ILE A 119 7.62 -10.87 0.31
N ALA A 120 7.67 -9.56 0.06
CA ALA A 120 8.93 -8.85 -0.13
C ALA A 120 9.83 -8.84 1.12
N ASP A 121 9.29 -9.12 2.30
CA ASP A 121 10.05 -9.22 3.56
C ASP A 121 9.73 -10.51 4.33
N ILE A 122 10.22 -11.62 3.78
CA ILE A 122 10.09 -12.97 4.35
C ILE A 122 10.64 -13.03 5.78
N ALA A 123 11.68 -12.27 6.10
CA ALA A 123 12.25 -12.23 7.44
C ALA A 123 11.24 -11.73 8.47
N THR A 124 10.53 -10.64 8.16
CA THR A 124 9.45 -10.11 9.01
C THR A 124 8.28 -11.09 9.12
N LEU A 125 7.91 -11.79 8.03
CA LEU A 125 6.89 -12.84 8.11
C LEU A 125 7.31 -13.96 9.08
N LYS A 126 8.57 -14.41 9.00
CA LYS A 126 9.11 -15.46 9.86
C LYS A 126 9.16 -15.04 11.32
N GLU A 127 9.57 -13.81 11.60
CA GLU A 127 9.56 -13.25 12.96
C GLU A 127 8.14 -13.13 13.50
N PHE A 128 7.23 -12.55 12.70
CA PHE A 128 5.84 -12.34 13.11
C PHE A 128 5.13 -13.66 13.44
N TYR A 129 5.28 -14.68 12.59
CA TYR A 129 4.59 -15.97 12.77
C TYR A 129 5.35 -16.93 13.70
N GLY A 130 6.68 -16.83 13.77
CA GLY A 130 7.53 -17.62 14.65
C GLY A 130 7.55 -19.12 14.31
N GLN A 131 7.62 -19.94 15.35
CA GLN A 131 7.74 -21.39 15.22
C GLN A 131 6.61 -21.98 14.37
N GLY A 132 6.97 -22.83 13.41
CA GLY A 132 6.04 -23.48 12.48
C GLY A 132 5.82 -22.72 11.17
N PHE A 133 6.38 -21.52 11.02
CA PHE A 133 6.36 -20.78 9.75
C PHE A 133 7.18 -21.49 8.68
N LYS A 134 6.60 -21.69 7.49
CA LYS A 134 7.24 -22.39 6.36
C LYS A 134 7.73 -21.42 5.30
N GLU A 135 9.01 -21.13 5.35
CA GLU A 135 9.70 -20.25 4.40
C GLU A 135 9.88 -20.90 3.01
N ASN A 136 10.16 -22.20 2.94
CA ASN A 136 10.51 -22.92 1.71
C ASN A 136 9.42 -22.91 0.61
N GLY A 137 8.17 -22.60 0.96
CA GLY A 137 7.05 -22.51 0.01
C GLY A 137 6.86 -21.12 -0.61
N ILE A 138 7.66 -20.13 -0.19
CA ILE A 138 7.57 -18.76 -0.67
C ILE A 138 8.52 -18.57 -1.86
N PRO A 139 8.03 -18.10 -3.03
CA PRO A 139 8.87 -17.82 -4.18
C PRO A 139 9.96 -16.79 -3.85
N LYS A 140 11.21 -17.10 -4.21
CA LYS A 140 12.30 -16.14 -4.20
C LYS A 140 12.29 -15.38 -5.51
N THR A 141 11.81 -14.14 -5.48
CA THR A 141 11.74 -13.26 -6.65
C THR A 141 12.28 -11.88 -6.29
N ASN A 142 12.89 -11.21 -7.26
CA ASN A 142 13.29 -9.81 -7.14
C ASN A 142 12.12 -8.85 -7.44
N ASN A 143 11.01 -9.36 -7.95
CA ASN A 143 9.80 -8.59 -8.20
C ASN A 143 8.57 -9.36 -7.70
N VAL A 144 8.06 -8.99 -6.53
CA VAL A 144 6.90 -9.65 -5.90
C VAL A 144 5.59 -9.34 -6.59
N GLU A 145 5.53 -8.29 -7.41
CA GLU A 145 4.32 -7.84 -8.10
C GLU A 145 3.93 -8.77 -9.26
N THR A 146 4.89 -9.59 -9.73
CA THR A 146 4.68 -10.62 -10.74
C THR A 146 3.97 -11.86 -10.20
N ILE A 147 3.89 -12.02 -8.88
CA ILE A 147 3.21 -13.16 -8.26
C ILE A 147 1.69 -12.98 -8.43
N PRO A 148 0.98 -13.95 -9.02
CA PRO A 148 -0.47 -13.86 -9.20
C PRO A 148 -1.20 -13.70 -7.87
N LYS A 149 -2.26 -12.88 -7.85
CA LYS A 149 -3.11 -12.63 -6.66
C LYS A 149 -3.53 -13.92 -5.95
N ASP A 150 -4.03 -14.90 -6.70
CA ASP A 150 -4.51 -16.18 -6.16
C ASP A 150 -3.42 -17.05 -5.54
N ASN A 151 -2.15 -16.76 -5.85
CA ASN A 151 -1.00 -17.42 -5.25
C ASN A 151 -0.57 -16.69 -3.97
N LEU A 152 -0.61 -15.36 -3.93
CA LEU A 152 -0.19 -14.56 -2.77
C LEU A 152 -0.91 -14.98 -1.48
N GLU A 153 -2.24 -15.00 -1.48
CA GLU A 153 -3.02 -15.38 -0.29
C GLU A 153 -2.78 -16.85 0.09
N ARG A 154 -2.72 -17.73 -0.91
CA ARG A 154 -2.49 -19.18 -0.70
C ARG A 154 -1.13 -19.45 -0.07
N ILE A 155 -0.08 -18.78 -0.57
CA ILE A 155 1.28 -18.86 -0.04
C ILE A 155 1.27 -18.40 1.41
N LEU A 156 0.71 -17.22 1.70
CA LEU A 156 0.66 -16.70 3.06
C LEU A 156 -0.08 -17.62 4.02
N LYS A 157 -1.24 -18.17 3.64
CA LYS A 157 -1.98 -19.15 4.47
C LYS A 157 -1.18 -20.44 4.69
N THR A 158 -0.62 -21.01 3.62
CA THR A 158 0.16 -22.26 3.70
C THR A 158 1.41 -22.10 4.57
N SER A 159 2.09 -20.96 4.44
CA SER A 159 3.31 -20.66 5.19
C SER A 159 3.05 -20.39 6.67
N SER A 160 1.88 -19.87 7.03
CA SER A 160 1.52 -19.53 8.41
C SER A 160 0.66 -20.56 9.14
N GLY A 161 -0.01 -21.47 8.44
CA GLY A 161 -1.06 -22.31 9.01
C GLY A 161 -0.66 -23.28 10.13
N LYS A 162 0.63 -23.59 10.28
CA LYS A 162 1.15 -24.42 11.38
C LYS A 162 1.71 -23.61 12.55
N THR A 163 1.53 -22.30 12.55
CA THR A 163 2.03 -21.41 13.60
C THR A 163 1.00 -21.25 14.71
N THR A 164 1.43 -20.76 15.88
CA THR A 164 0.50 -20.47 16.99
C THR A 164 -0.45 -19.30 16.71
N LYS A 165 -0.16 -18.48 15.68
CA LYS A 165 -1.04 -17.40 15.22
C LYS A 165 -2.05 -17.85 14.16
N GLY A 166 -1.95 -19.12 13.72
CA GLY A 166 -2.79 -19.70 12.69
C GLY A 166 -2.50 -19.15 11.29
N GLU A 167 -3.39 -19.48 10.36
CA GLU A 167 -3.30 -19.03 8.96
C GLU A 167 -3.42 -17.51 8.82
N TYR A 168 -2.81 -16.99 7.76
CA TYR A 168 -2.89 -15.58 7.39
C TYR A 168 -4.35 -15.12 7.28
N HIS A 169 -4.64 -14.01 7.95
CA HIS A 169 -5.95 -13.38 7.95
C HIS A 169 -5.82 -11.91 7.56
N LYS A 170 -6.39 -11.54 6.39
CA LYS A 170 -6.26 -10.21 5.77
C LYS A 170 -6.50 -9.06 6.75
N ILE A 171 -7.60 -9.10 7.51
CA ILE A 171 -7.90 -8.01 8.46
C ILE A 171 -7.03 -8.05 9.72
N LYS A 172 -6.84 -9.23 10.33
CA LYS A 172 -6.21 -9.35 11.67
C LYS A 172 -4.69 -9.21 11.62
N HIS A 173 -4.05 -9.73 10.56
CA HIS A 173 -2.59 -9.83 10.48
C HIS A 173 -2.00 -8.70 9.64
N ALA A 174 -2.67 -8.24 8.58
CA ALA A 174 -2.08 -7.26 7.67
C ALA A 174 -1.69 -5.95 8.37
N SER A 175 -2.52 -5.44 9.28
CA SER A 175 -2.19 -4.20 10.01
C SER A 175 -0.90 -4.34 10.81
N LYS A 176 -0.70 -5.47 11.49
CA LYS A 176 0.51 -5.74 12.28
C LYS A 176 1.73 -6.04 11.42
N LEU A 177 1.54 -6.75 10.31
CA LEU A 177 2.63 -6.97 9.36
C LEU A 177 3.11 -5.64 8.77
N LEU A 178 2.20 -4.76 8.33
CA LEU A 178 2.56 -3.42 7.84
C LEU A 178 3.37 -2.60 8.85
N GLU A 179 3.07 -2.71 10.15
CA GLU A 179 3.85 -2.03 11.20
C GLU A 179 5.31 -2.49 11.28
N LEU A 180 5.59 -3.74 10.87
CA LEU A 180 6.87 -4.41 11.04
C LEU A 180 7.71 -4.47 9.77
N LEU A 181 7.11 -4.30 8.59
CA LEU A 181 7.82 -4.44 7.32
C LEU A 181 9.04 -3.52 7.22
N ASP A 182 10.14 -4.08 6.72
CA ASP A 182 11.25 -3.27 6.22
C ASP A 182 10.89 -2.64 4.88
N VAL A 183 10.51 -1.37 4.94
CA VAL A 183 10.18 -0.54 3.77
C VAL A 183 11.26 -0.60 2.68
N THR A 184 12.53 -0.73 3.05
CA THR A 184 13.64 -0.77 2.09
C THR A 184 13.55 -2.01 1.21
N LYS A 185 13.34 -3.18 1.82
CA LYS A 185 13.18 -4.46 1.09
C LYS A 185 11.92 -4.47 0.23
N VAL A 186 10.83 -3.91 0.76
CA VAL A 186 9.57 -3.80 0.01
C VAL A 186 9.80 -2.97 -1.24
N ARG A 187 10.39 -1.77 -1.13
CA ARG A 187 10.66 -0.90 -2.27
C ARG A 187 11.60 -1.54 -3.29
N GLN A 188 12.66 -2.23 -2.83
CA GLN A 188 13.58 -2.93 -3.73
C GLN A 188 12.89 -4.04 -4.55
N SER A 189 11.85 -4.67 -4.01
CA SER A 189 11.19 -5.82 -4.64
C SER A 189 9.83 -5.49 -5.28
N SER A 190 9.37 -4.24 -5.19
CA SER A 190 8.01 -3.81 -5.53
C SER A 190 8.03 -2.47 -6.26
N PRO A 191 8.19 -2.46 -7.60
CA PRO A 191 8.23 -1.24 -8.41
C PRO A 191 7.11 -0.22 -8.17
N TYR A 192 5.85 -0.63 -8.02
CA TYR A 192 4.74 0.30 -7.72
C TYR A 192 4.84 0.88 -6.30
N CYS A 193 5.33 0.10 -5.34
CA CYS A 193 5.62 0.62 -4.00
C CYS A 193 6.76 1.64 -4.05
N ASP A 194 7.85 1.34 -4.77
CA ASP A 194 8.95 2.29 -4.91
C ASP A 194 8.51 3.59 -5.59
N ARG A 195 7.71 3.47 -6.66
CA ARG A 195 7.08 4.62 -7.32
C ARG A 195 6.28 5.48 -6.35
N LEU A 196 5.43 4.88 -5.50
CA LEU A 196 4.68 5.61 -4.47
C LEU A 196 5.62 6.39 -3.54
N PHE A 197 6.67 5.74 -3.02
CA PHE A 197 7.61 6.43 -2.14
C PHE A 197 8.38 7.55 -2.85
N ASN A 198 8.76 7.36 -4.11
CA ASN A 198 9.47 8.39 -4.88
C ASN A 198 8.57 9.60 -5.18
N THR A 199 7.30 9.36 -5.52
CA THR A 199 6.30 10.43 -5.66
C THR A 199 6.09 11.16 -4.33
N LEU A 200 5.94 10.45 -3.20
CA LEU A 200 5.77 11.10 -1.90
C LEU A 200 7.00 11.96 -1.56
N LYS A 201 8.21 11.44 -1.74
CA LYS A 201 9.46 12.18 -1.50
C LYS A 201 9.55 13.44 -2.34
N SER A 202 9.32 13.34 -3.65
CA SER A 202 9.44 14.50 -4.57
C SER A 202 8.45 15.63 -4.23
N ARG A 203 7.31 15.30 -3.63
CA ARG A 203 6.28 16.25 -3.20
C ARG A 203 6.54 16.82 -1.79
N ILE A 204 7.24 16.10 -0.92
CA ILE A 204 7.63 16.53 0.44
C ILE A 204 8.82 17.49 0.38
N ARG A 205 9.97 17.07 -0.17
CA ARG A 205 11.17 17.90 -0.34
C ARG A 205 12.04 17.39 -1.49
N TYR A 206 12.59 18.33 -2.25
CA TYR A 206 13.79 18.08 -3.05
C TYR A 206 14.91 17.74 -2.06
N LEU A 207 15.43 16.51 -2.08
CA LEU A 207 16.74 16.23 -1.50
C LEU A 207 17.64 15.74 -2.64
N PRO A 208 18.84 16.35 -2.81
CA PRO A 208 19.86 15.84 -3.71
C PRO A 208 20.21 14.41 -3.26
N ASP A 209 20.47 13.58 -4.26
CA ASP A 209 20.76 12.16 -4.14
C ASP A 209 21.75 11.85 -2.99
N GLU A 210 21.43 10.83 -2.19
CA GLU A 210 22.44 10.07 -1.45
C GLU A 210 23.23 9.19 -2.42
#